data_AF-A0A1F3YWQ3-F1
#
_entry.id   AF-A0A1F3YWQ3-F1
#
_cell.length_a   1.000
_cell.length_b   1.000
_cell.length_c   1.000
_cell.angle_alpha   90.00
_cell.angle_beta   90.00
_cell.angle_gamma   90.00
#
_symmetry.space_group_name_H-M   'P 1'
#
loop_
_entity.id
_entity.type
_entity.pdbx_description
1 polymer ?
#
loop_
_entity_poly.entity_id
_entity_poly.type
_entity_poly.pdbx_seq_one_letter_code
_entity_poly.pdbx_strand_id
1 'polypeptide(L)'
;MSQVTPSESSCIRRPGYETGLMQHLREGLGIKGVYKVILHEPLTSLHKLMVIQFEKGTPQTEIWRAMYGCASYRRVGGKWIVAVDKDIDGNNTNAVFWAMSYRAKPHRDVQMLMHKDSGHGPRSMIDPEDSAVLINAVLKEPYPPISLPKKEYMENARKIWERLGLPRLQPEMPWYGYDLGMWNDKLEHQAQLAVKGDFWETGKWCARHRRSDVKMNAEMRTVEDKPGRGGRVRARKKK
;
A
#
# COMPACT_ATOMS: atom_id res chain seq x y z
N MET A 1 -18.52 -29.69 10.32
CA MET A 1 -18.44 -28.38 9.62
C MET A 1 -18.01 -27.33 10.63
N SER A 2 -16.99 -26.53 10.31
CA SER A 2 -16.64 -25.36 11.12
C SER A 2 -17.73 -24.30 10.96
N GLN A 3 -18.06 -23.57 12.02
CA GLN A 3 -18.94 -22.40 11.96
C GLN A 3 -18.40 -21.39 10.93
N VAL A 4 -19.30 -20.61 10.32
CA VAL A 4 -18.92 -19.49 9.44
C VAL A 4 -18.00 -18.56 10.23
N THR A 5 -16.94 -18.11 9.59
CA THR A 5 -15.94 -17.22 10.19
C THR A 5 -16.36 -15.76 10.02
N PRO A 6 -16.17 -14.90 11.02
CA PRO A 6 -15.44 -15.11 12.29
C PRO A 6 -16.20 -15.96 13.31
N SER A 7 -15.45 -16.77 14.06
CA SER A 7 -15.93 -17.67 15.12
C SER A 7 -14.93 -17.68 16.26
N GLU A 8 -15.35 -18.05 17.47
CA GLU A 8 -14.44 -18.16 18.63
C GLU A 8 -13.23 -19.06 18.31
N SER A 9 -13.47 -20.21 17.68
CA SER A 9 -12.39 -21.14 17.31
C SER A 9 -11.40 -20.53 16.31
N SER A 10 -11.88 -19.75 15.33
CA SER A 10 -10.99 -19.12 14.35
C SER A 10 -10.19 -17.97 14.98
N CYS A 11 -10.78 -17.18 15.86
CA CYS A 11 -10.05 -16.14 16.59
C CYS A 11 -8.92 -16.74 17.44
N ILE A 12 -9.14 -17.88 18.10
CA ILE A 12 -8.11 -18.58 18.90
C ILE A 12 -7.00 -19.19 18.01
N ARG A 13 -7.36 -19.78 16.86
CA ARG A 13 -6.39 -20.43 15.97
C ARG A 13 -5.50 -19.45 15.23
N ARG A 14 -6.02 -18.26 14.94
CA ARG A 14 -5.38 -17.27 14.07
C ARG A 14 -3.97 -16.88 14.54
N PRO A 15 -3.72 -16.46 15.80
CA PRO A 15 -2.37 -16.12 16.26
C PRO A 15 -1.38 -17.28 16.13
N GLY A 16 -1.82 -18.51 16.39
CA GLY A 16 -0.97 -19.70 16.26
C GLY A 16 -0.58 -19.98 14.81
N TYR A 17 -1.52 -19.79 13.87
CA TYR A 17 -1.25 -19.99 12.45
C TYR A 17 -0.36 -18.89 11.86
N GLU A 18 -0.63 -17.62 12.23
CA GLU A 18 0.19 -16.48 11.82
C GLU A 18 1.63 -16.62 12.37
N THR A 19 1.79 -16.98 13.64
CA THR A 19 3.10 -17.23 14.26
C THR A 19 3.86 -18.37 13.58
N GLY A 20 3.20 -19.49 13.31
CA GLY A 20 3.83 -20.63 12.63
C GLY A 20 4.32 -20.31 11.21
N LEU A 21 3.53 -19.55 10.45
CA LEU A 21 3.97 -19.04 9.14
C LEU A 21 5.14 -18.07 9.27
N MET A 22 5.09 -17.15 10.24
CA MET A 22 6.18 -16.21 10.51
C MET A 22 7.50 -16.92 10.82
N GLN A 23 7.48 -17.93 11.68
CA GLN A 23 8.65 -18.75 12.00
C GLN A 23 9.14 -19.48 10.75
N HIS A 24 8.24 -20.11 9.97
CA HIS A 24 8.62 -20.78 8.73
C HIS A 24 9.34 -19.84 7.75
N LEU A 25 8.81 -18.64 7.52
CA LEU A 25 9.38 -17.69 6.57
C LEU A 25 10.70 -17.08 7.06
N ARG A 26 10.76 -16.64 8.31
CA ARG A 26 11.93 -15.94 8.86
C ARG A 26 13.04 -16.90 9.27
N GLU A 27 12.71 -17.93 10.04
CA GLU A 27 13.68 -18.87 10.61
C GLU A 27 13.95 -20.03 9.65
N GLY A 28 12.89 -20.58 9.04
CA GLY A 28 13.01 -21.70 8.11
C GLY A 28 13.60 -21.32 6.76
N LEU A 29 13.11 -20.24 6.13
CA LEU A 29 13.55 -19.79 4.80
C LEU A 29 14.58 -18.63 4.84
N GLY A 30 14.86 -18.09 6.02
CA GLY A 30 15.83 -17.01 6.21
C GLY A 30 15.37 -15.63 5.73
N ILE A 31 14.06 -15.41 5.51
CA ILE A 31 13.53 -14.20 4.88
C ILE A 31 13.26 -13.14 5.95
N LYS A 32 14.31 -12.39 6.31
CA LYS A 32 14.27 -11.42 7.42
C LYS A 32 13.38 -10.21 7.15
N GLY A 33 13.15 -9.86 5.87
CA GLY A 33 12.33 -8.72 5.46
C GLY A 33 10.83 -8.90 5.70
N VAL A 34 10.32 -10.10 5.99
CA VAL A 34 8.91 -10.30 6.37
C VAL A 34 8.68 -9.58 7.70
N TYR A 35 7.77 -8.60 7.76
CA TYR A 35 7.38 -7.89 8.98
C TYR A 35 6.31 -8.66 9.77
N LYS A 36 5.26 -9.13 9.07
CA LYS A 36 4.12 -9.85 9.66
C LYS A 36 3.39 -10.68 8.60
N VAL A 37 2.77 -11.78 9.02
CA VAL A 37 1.79 -12.52 8.21
C VAL A 37 0.42 -12.39 8.86
N ILE A 38 -0.59 -12.11 8.03
CA ILE A 38 -1.97 -11.86 8.45
C ILE A 38 -2.86 -12.82 7.67
N LEU A 39 -3.70 -13.58 8.39
CA LEU A 39 -4.68 -14.48 7.79
C LEU A 39 -6.05 -13.81 7.86
N HIS A 40 -6.63 -13.52 6.69
CA HIS A 40 -7.96 -12.91 6.64
C HIS A 40 -9.00 -13.92 7.11
N GLU A 41 -9.88 -13.50 8.02
CA GLU A 41 -10.83 -14.39 8.69
C GLU A 41 -12.25 -14.32 8.11
N PRO A 42 -12.89 -13.15 7.94
CA PRO A 42 -14.31 -13.07 7.58
C PRO A 42 -14.63 -13.82 6.28
N LEU A 43 -15.55 -14.79 6.34
CA LEU A 43 -16.03 -15.64 5.23
C LEU A 43 -14.97 -16.51 4.52
N THR A 44 -13.68 -16.16 4.57
CA THR A 44 -12.60 -16.87 3.87
C THR A 44 -11.98 -17.96 4.71
N SER A 45 -12.26 -17.98 6.03
CA SER A 45 -11.50 -18.74 7.01
C SER A 45 -10.00 -18.39 6.97
N LEU A 46 -9.21 -18.92 7.89
CA LEU A 46 -7.79 -18.59 8.07
C LEU A 46 -6.87 -19.20 6.99
N HIS A 47 -7.43 -19.71 5.90
CA HIS A 47 -6.70 -20.56 4.95
C HIS A 47 -6.61 -19.97 3.56
N LYS A 48 -7.64 -19.25 3.10
CA LYS A 48 -7.75 -18.92 1.67
C LYS A 48 -7.04 -17.62 1.30
N LEU A 49 -7.11 -16.58 2.13
CA LEU A 49 -6.49 -15.28 1.86
C LEU A 49 -5.46 -14.92 2.92
N MET A 50 -4.24 -14.66 2.47
CA MET A 50 -3.08 -14.33 3.30
C MET A 50 -2.47 -13.02 2.83
N VAL A 51 -2.12 -12.16 3.78
CA VAL A 51 -1.39 -10.92 3.53
C VAL A 51 -0.03 -11.01 4.23
N ILE A 52 1.04 -10.77 3.50
CA ILE A 52 2.40 -10.72 4.02
C ILE A 52 2.86 -9.26 3.99
N GLN A 53 3.09 -8.69 5.16
CA GLN A 53 3.69 -7.37 5.28
C GLN A 53 5.21 -7.48 5.24
N PHE A 54 5.87 -6.60 4.51
CA PHE A 54 7.33 -6.54 4.39
C PHE A 54 7.90 -5.21 4.88
N GLU A 55 9.14 -5.25 5.34
CA GLU A 55 9.96 -4.07 5.56
C GLU A 55 10.26 -3.35 4.23
N LYS A 56 10.32 -2.02 4.28
CA LYS A 56 10.62 -1.20 3.10
C LYS A 56 12.01 -1.57 2.56
N GLY A 57 12.10 -1.80 1.25
CA GLY A 57 13.36 -2.15 0.60
C GLY A 57 13.72 -3.63 0.68
N THR A 58 12.83 -4.50 1.16
CA THR A 58 13.03 -5.96 1.07
C THR A 58 13.29 -6.36 -0.39
N PRO A 59 14.35 -7.15 -0.68
CA PRO A 59 14.66 -7.57 -2.05
C PRO A 59 13.49 -8.29 -2.73
N GLN A 60 13.26 -8.04 -4.02
CA GLN A 60 12.16 -8.69 -4.74
C GLN A 60 12.23 -10.21 -4.70
N THR A 61 13.44 -10.77 -4.77
CA THR A 61 13.65 -12.22 -4.67
C THR A 61 13.18 -12.77 -3.32
N GLU A 62 13.38 -12.05 -2.23
CA GLU A 62 12.87 -12.41 -0.90
C GLU A 62 11.34 -12.31 -0.81
N ILE A 63 10.74 -11.27 -1.39
CA ILE A 63 9.28 -11.09 -1.43
C ILE A 63 8.63 -12.29 -2.15
N TRP A 64 9.13 -12.64 -3.34
CA TRP A 64 8.62 -13.79 -4.09
C TRP A 64 8.85 -15.11 -3.35
N ARG A 65 10.06 -15.35 -2.83
CA ARG A 65 10.37 -16.55 -2.02
C ARG A 65 9.42 -16.70 -0.83
N ALA A 66 9.06 -15.62 -0.17
CA ALA A 66 8.12 -15.66 0.95
C ALA A 66 6.70 -16.01 0.49
N MET A 67 6.23 -15.44 -0.62
CA MET A 67 4.92 -15.81 -1.18
C MET A 67 4.87 -17.28 -1.61
N TYR A 68 5.94 -17.81 -2.21
CA TYR A 68 6.05 -19.25 -2.50
C TYR A 68 6.07 -20.09 -1.22
N GLY A 69 6.85 -19.69 -0.21
CA GLY A 69 6.89 -20.36 1.10
C GLY A 69 5.52 -20.45 1.75
N CYS A 70 4.75 -19.35 1.75
CA CYS A 70 3.35 -19.36 2.19
C CYS A 70 2.48 -20.32 1.37
N ALA A 71 2.63 -20.32 0.04
CA ALA A 71 1.85 -21.16 -0.85
C ALA A 71 2.10 -22.66 -0.66
N SER A 72 3.32 -23.05 -0.26
CA SER A 72 3.71 -24.44 -0.03
C SER A 72 3.62 -24.90 1.42
N TYR A 73 3.47 -23.98 2.39
CA TYR A 73 3.54 -24.31 3.81
C TYR A 73 2.46 -25.27 4.28
N ARG A 74 1.22 -25.10 3.80
CA ARG A 74 0.09 -26.00 4.10
C ARG A 74 -0.61 -26.38 2.81
N ARG A 75 -0.91 -27.67 2.66
CA ARG A 75 -1.63 -28.24 1.51
C ARG A 75 -2.83 -27.40 1.04
N VAL A 76 -3.66 -26.95 1.99
CA VAL A 76 -4.93 -26.24 1.73
C VAL A 76 -4.80 -24.71 1.78
N GLY A 77 -3.62 -24.20 2.15
CA GLY A 77 -3.39 -22.79 2.43
C GLY A 77 -3.02 -21.97 1.20
N GLY A 78 -3.42 -20.70 1.21
CA GLY A 78 -2.92 -19.68 0.31
C GLY A 78 -3.48 -19.82 -1.09
N LYS A 79 -4.78 -19.56 -1.26
CA LYS A 79 -5.40 -19.36 -2.57
C LYS A 79 -5.11 -17.96 -3.10
N TRP A 80 -5.17 -16.97 -2.22
CA TRP A 80 -4.78 -15.59 -2.48
C TRP A 80 -3.67 -15.21 -1.51
N ILE A 81 -2.50 -14.85 -2.02
CA ILE A 81 -1.36 -14.41 -1.21
C ILE A 81 -0.94 -13.04 -1.73
N VAL A 82 -1.04 -12.03 -0.88
CA VAL A 82 -0.73 -10.65 -1.23
C VAL A 82 0.45 -10.16 -0.40
N ALA A 83 1.53 -9.75 -1.06
CA ALA A 83 2.64 -9.06 -0.42
C ALA A 83 2.38 -7.55 -0.43
N VAL A 84 2.52 -6.89 0.72
CA VAL A 84 2.38 -5.44 0.89
C VAL A 84 3.51 -4.91 1.77
N ASP A 85 3.80 -3.62 1.70
CA ASP A 85 4.67 -2.98 2.70
C ASP A 85 3.97 -2.90 4.07
N LYS A 86 4.77 -2.73 5.14
CA LYS A 86 4.27 -2.60 6.51
C LYS A 86 3.39 -1.38 6.78
N ASP A 87 3.34 -0.41 5.88
CA ASP A 87 2.44 0.76 5.97
C ASP A 87 0.97 0.42 5.64
N ILE A 88 0.74 -0.71 4.98
CA ILE A 88 -0.60 -1.20 4.66
C ILE A 88 -1.09 -2.08 5.81
N ASP A 89 -2.17 -1.69 6.50
CA ASP A 89 -2.82 -2.59 7.46
C ASP A 89 -3.47 -3.78 6.75
N GLY A 90 -2.88 -4.96 6.89
CA GLY A 90 -3.39 -6.18 6.26
C GLY A 90 -4.72 -6.70 6.83
N ASN A 91 -5.21 -6.16 7.94
CA ASN A 91 -6.58 -6.44 8.42
C ASN A 91 -7.64 -5.60 7.70
N ASN A 92 -7.23 -4.47 7.10
CA ASN A 92 -8.12 -3.60 6.35
C ASN A 92 -8.08 -4.00 4.86
N THR A 93 -9.11 -4.70 4.39
CA THR A 93 -9.20 -5.15 2.99
C THR A 93 -9.22 -3.98 2.00
N ASN A 94 -9.78 -2.83 2.36
CA ASN A 94 -9.74 -1.63 1.52
C ASN A 94 -8.30 -1.13 1.34
N ALA A 95 -7.48 -1.16 2.41
CA ALA A 95 -6.08 -0.79 2.33
C ALA A 95 -5.27 -1.77 1.45
N VAL A 96 -5.56 -3.07 1.56
CA VAL A 96 -4.92 -4.10 0.73
C VAL A 96 -5.31 -3.93 -0.75
N PHE A 97 -6.60 -3.71 -1.06
CA PHE A 97 -7.05 -3.46 -2.43
C PHE A 97 -6.50 -2.16 -3.01
N TRP A 98 -6.38 -1.11 -2.19
CA TRP A 98 -5.69 0.12 -2.58
C TRP A 98 -4.22 -0.16 -2.96
N ALA A 99 -3.49 -0.89 -2.12
CA ALA A 99 -2.11 -1.27 -2.42
C ALA A 99 -2.01 -2.08 -3.72
N MET A 100 -2.89 -3.06 -3.93
CA MET A 100 -2.95 -3.83 -5.17
C MET A 100 -3.19 -2.94 -6.40
N SER A 101 -4.13 -2.00 -6.29
CA SER A 101 -4.53 -1.15 -7.42
C SER A 101 -3.45 -0.16 -7.85
N TYR A 102 -2.72 0.41 -6.88
CA TYR A 102 -1.76 1.48 -7.14
C TYR A 102 -0.30 1.02 -7.15
N ARG A 103 0.03 -0.14 -6.57
CA ARG A 103 1.41 -0.63 -6.47
C ARG A 103 1.70 -1.86 -7.34
N ALA A 104 0.69 -2.58 -7.83
CA ALA A 104 0.90 -3.79 -8.64
C ALA A 104 0.53 -3.59 -10.11
N LYS A 105 1.36 -4.11 -11.01
CA LYS A 105 1.08 -4.25 -12.44
C LYS A 105 0.78 -5.72 -12.72
N PRO A 106 -0.46 -6.12 -13.03
CA PRO A 106 -0.84 -7.53 -13.11
C PRO A 106 0.07 -8.40 -14.00
N HIS A 107 0.52 -7.89 -15.14
CA HIS A 107 1.41 -8.61 -16.06
C HIS A 107 2.86 -8.83 -15.54
N ARG A 108 3.26 -8.19 -14.44
CA ARG A 108 4.60 -8.30 -13.83
C ARG A 108 4.58 -8.79 -12.39
N ASP A 109 3.55 -8.39 -11.66
CA ASP A 109 3.48 -8.53 -10.21
C ASP A 109 2.48 -9.61 -9.76
N VAL A 110 1.94 -10.40 -10.69
CA VAL A 110 1.01 -11.49 -10.39
C VAL A 110 1.52 -12.80 -10.96
N GLN A 111 1.40 -13.86 -10.17
CA GLN A 111 1.72 -15.21 -10.60
C GLN A 111 0.65 -16.21 -10.16
N MET A 112 0.25 -17.06 -11.10
CA MET A 112 -0.65 -18.18 -10.82
C MET A 112 0.15 -19.45 -10.55
N LEU A 113 -0.27 -20.20 -9.54
CA LEU A 113 0.22 -21.53 -9.21
C LEU A 113 -0.89 -22.54 -9.48
N MET A 114 -0.56 -23.58 -10.23
CA MET A 114 -1.47 -24.67 -10.60
C MET A 114 -1.37 -25.82 -9.59
N HIS A 115 -2.28 -26.79 -9.69
CA HIS A 115 -2.24 -28.06 -8.95
C HIS A 115 -2.23 -27.90 -7.42
N LYS A 116 -3.00 -26.93 -6.89
CA LYS A 116 -3.23 -26.80 -5.45
C LYS A 116 -4.30 -27.78 -4.99
N ASP A 117 -4.24 -28.13 -3.72
CA ASP A 117 -5.32 -28.87 -3.10
C ASP A 117 -6.54 -27.98 -2.86
N SER A 118 -7.72 -28.46 -3.24
CA SER A 118 -8.98 -27.75 -3.04
C SER A 118 -9.33 -27.55 -1.56
N GLY A 119 -8.88 -28.45 -0.69
CA GLY A 119 -9.04 -28.33 0.74
C GLY A 119 -10.48 -28.36 1.23
N HIS A 120 -10.76 -27.79 2.39
CA HIS A 120 -12.11 -27.85 2.98
C HIS A 120 -13.00 -26.76 2.39
N GLY A 121 -14.11 -27.15 1.78
CA GLY A 121 -15.08 -26.28 1.12
C GLY A 121 -15.88 -27.04 0.04
N PRO A 122 -16.84 -26.41 -0.64
CA PRO A 122 -17.47 -26.98 -1.82
C PRO A 122 -16.42 -27.33 -2.86
N ARG A 123 -16.41 -28.58 -3.33
CA ARG A 123 -15.45 -29.07 -4.33
C ARG A 123 -16.19 -29.41 -5.61
N SER A 124 -15.57 -29.13 -6.75
CA SER A 124 -16.04 -29.64 -8.02
C SER A 124 -15.72 -31.14 -8.12
N MET A 125 -16.70 -31.92 -8.56
CA MET A 125 -16.52 -33.35 -8.85
C MET A 125 -15.91 -33.58 -10.25
N ILE A 126 -15.86 -32.52 -11.07
CA ILE A 126 -15.35 -32.55 -12.45
C ILE A 126 -13.92 -32.00 -12.51
N ASP A 127 -13.61 -31.02 -11.67
CA ASP A 127 -12.30 -30.35 -11.57
C ASP A 127 -11.86 -30.27 -10.09
N PRO A 128 -11.26 -31.34 -9.55
CA PRO A 128 -11.03 -31.48 -8.11
C PRO A 128 -9.82 -30.69 -7.60
N GLU A 129 -8.94 -30.25 -8.50
CA GLU A 129 -7.77 -29.44 -8.18
C GLU A 129 -8.16 -27.96 -8.01
N ASP A 130 -7.29 -27.18 -7.37
CA ASP A 130 -7.43 -25.75 -7.22
C ASP A 130 -6.17 -25.03 -7.73
N SER A 131 -6.18 -23.71 -7.69
CA SER A 131 -5.02 -22.87 -8.00
C SER A 131 -4.80 -21.82 -6.91
N ALA A 132 -3.65 -21.14 -6.98
CA ALA A 132 -3.36 -19.99 -6.15
C ALA A 132 -2.85 -18.81 -6.97
N VAL A 133 -3.02 -17.61 -6.43
CA VAL A 133 -2.52 -16.37 -7.02
C VAL A 133 -1.64 -15.66 -6.00
N LEU A 134 -0.42 -15.36 -6.41
CA LEU A 134 0.55 -14.55 -5.68
C LEU A 134 0.52 -13.14 -6.28
N ILE A 135 0.41 -12.11 -5.43
CA ILE A 135 0.30 -10.72 -5.84
C ILE A 135 1.33 -9.88 -5.09
N ASN A 136 2.30 -9.33 -5.81
CA ASN A 136 3.28 -8.39 -5.27
C ASN A 136 2.73 -6.96 -5.31
N ALA A 137 2.14 -6.49 -4.21
CA ALA A 137 1.66 -5.13 -4.02
C ALA A 137 2.59 -4.28 -3.12
N VAL A 138 3.86 -4.68 -2.97
CA VAL A 138 4.90 -3.86 -2.33
C VAL A 138 5.22 -2.65 -3.23
N LEU A 139 5.68 -1.55 -2.67
CA LEU A 139 6.06 -0.32 -3.36
C LEU A 139 7.39 -0.54 -4.12
N LYS A 140 7.41 -0.26 -5.43
CA LYS A 140 8.58 -0.52 -6.30
C LYS A 140 9.58 0.66 -6.31
N GLU A 141 9.08 1.86 -6.05
CA GLU A 141 9.84 3.11 -6.06
C GLU A 141 9.16 4.10 -5.08
N PRO A 142 9.85 5.16 -4.60
CA PRO A 142 9.22 6.14 -3.73
C PRO A 142 7.95 6.72 -4.39
N TYR A 143 6.85 6.90 -3.66
CA TYR A 143 5.59 7.52 -4.17
C TYR A 143 5.27 8.84 -3.45
N PRO A 144 4.41 9.72 -4.01
CA PRO A 144 3.93 10.91 -3.31
C PRO A 144 3.25 10.50 -2.00
N PRO A 145 3.25 11.34 -0.96
CA PRO A 145 2.52 11.01 0.26
C PRO A 145 1.04 10.79 -0.05
N ILE A 146 0.39 9.97 0.77
CA ILE A 146 -1.06 9.82 0.71
C ILE A 146 -1.71 11.20 0.90
N SER A 147 -2.69 11.52 0.06
CA SER A 147 -3.41 12.81 0.03
C SER A 147 -4.35 12.99 1.23
N LEU A 148 -3.81 12.85 2.43
CA LEU A 148 -4.46 13.09 3.71
C LEU A 148 -3.73 14.21 4.45
N PRO A 149 -4.41 14.97 5.32
CA PRO A 149 -3.77 15.98 6.15
C PRO A 149 -2.69 15.37 7.04
N LYS A 150 -1.70 16.18 7.42
CA LYS A 150 -0.69 15.76 8.40
C LYS A 150 -1.33 15.44 9.75
N LYS A 151 -0.63 14.59 10.52
CA LYS A 151 -1.03 14.16 11.86
C LYS A 151 -1.45 15.31 12.77
N GLU A 152 -0.70 16.41 12.79
CA GLU A 152 -0.99 17.57 13.65
C GLU A 152 -2.37 18.18 13.41
N TYR A 153 -2.82 18.26 12.15
CA TYR A 153 -4.15 18.79 11.81
C TYR A 153 -5.25 17.79 12.18
N MET A 154 -5.04 16.50 11.92
CA MET A 154 -6.01 15.45 12.26
C MET A 154 -6.19 15.32 13.78
N GLU A 155 -5.12 15.38 14.55
CA GLU A 155 -5.17 15.35 16.01
C GLU A 155 -5.82 16.63 16.58
N ASN A 156 -5.55 17.79 15.99
CA ASN A 156 -6.23 19.02 16.40
C ASN A 156 -7.73 18.99 16.08
N ALA A 157 -8.09 18.49 14.90
CA ALA A 157 -9.49 18.29 14.52
C ALA A 157 -10.21 17.34 15.48
N ARG A 158 -9.56 16.25 15.92
CA ARG A 158 -10.11 15.36 16.95
C ARG A 158 -10.38 16.10 18.27
N LYS A 159 -9.44 16.91 18.76
CA LYS A 159 -9.65 17.69 20.00
C LYS A 159 -10.86 18.62 19.90
N ILE A 160 -11.04 19.28 18.75
CA ILE A 160 -12.19 20.15 18.50
C ILE A 160 -13.48 19.31 18.49
N TRP A 161 -13.47 18.18 17.80
CA TRP A 161 -14.62 17.26 17.71
C TRP A 161 -15.07 16.77 19.10
N GLU A 162 -14.13 16.36 19.94
CA GLU A 162 -14.36 15.93 21.31
C GLU A 162 -14.90 17.08 22.19
N ARG A 163 -14.31 18.29 22.06
CA ARG A 163 -14.78 19.48 22.78
C ARG A 163 -16.22 19.85 22.42
N LEU A 164 -16.62 19.64 21.17
CA LEU A 164 -17.99 19.91 20.70
C LEU A 164 -19.01 18.86 21.17
N GLY A 165 -18.58 17.80 21.87
CA GLY A 165 -19.47 16.74 22.36
C GLY A 165 -20.07 15.88 21.24
N LEU A 166 -19.39 15.82 20.09
CA LEU A 166 -19.84 15.04 18.94
C LEU A 166 -19.64 13.53 19.17
N PRO A 167 -20.31 12.66 18.39
CA PRO A 167 -20.21 11.21 18.56
C PRO A 167 -18.77 10.71 18.55
N ARG A 168 -18.48 9.65 19.32
CA ARG A 168 -17.13 9.08 19.42
C ARG A 168 -16.57 8.74 18.02
N LEU A 169 -15.42 9.29 17.69
CA LEU A 169 -14.73 8.99 16.43
C LEU A 169 -14.31 7.51 16.39
N GLN A 170 -14.44 6.92 15.21
CA GLN A 170 -13.87 5.63 14.86
C GLN A 170 -12.94 5.81 13.64
N PRO A 171 -11.71 6.34 13.86
CA PRO A 171 -10.73 6.52 12.80
C PRO A 171 -10.44 5.23 12.04
N GLU A 172 -10.49 5.29 10.71
CA GLU A 172 -9.96 4.23 9.86
C GLU A 172 -8.50 4.53 9.49
N MET A 173 -7.70 3.47 9.35
CA MET A 173 -6.32 3.58 8.91
C MET A 173 -6.23 3.61 7.38
N PRO A 174 -5.42 4.51 6.79
CA PRO A 174 -4.58 5.50 7.47
C PRO A 174 -5.35 6.75 7.93
N TRP A 175 -5.17 7.15 9.19
CA TRP A 175 -5.85 8.31 9.77
C TRP A 175 -5.29 9.66 9.31
N TYR A 176 -4.02 9.71 8.90
CA TYR A 176 -3.33 10.90 8.43
C TYR A 176 -2.34 10.54 7.32
N GLY A 177 -1.92 11.55 6.56
CA GLY A 177 -0.94 11.40 5.48
C GLY A 177 0.43 11.06 6.03
N TYR A 178 1.14 10.19 5.34
CA TYR A 178 2.53 9.84 5.62
C TYR A 178 3.34 9.81 4.33
N ASP A 179 4.65 10.04 4.46
CA ASP A 179 5.54 10.10 3.33
C ASP A 179 5.87 8.69 2.80
N LEU A 180 5.77 8.54 1.49
CA LEU A 180 6.15 7.34 0.74
C LEU A 180 7.54 7.47 0.10
N GLY A 181 8.28 8.53 0.43
CA GLY A 181 9.68 8.79 0.07
C GLY A 181 9.86 9.81 -1.05
N MET A 182 8.77 10.44 -1.51
CA MET A 182 8.80 11.47 -2.55
C MET A 182 8.67 12.89 -2.00
N TRP A 183 8.33 13.05 -0.73
CA TRP A 183 8.13 14.36 -0.12
C TRP A 183 9.48 14.97 0.28
N ASN A 184 9.93 15.97 -0.46
CA ASN A 184 11.20 16.65 -0.20
C ASN A 184 11.00 18.00 0.52
N ASP A 185 12.10 18.60 0.98
CA ASP A 185 12.09 19.86 1.74
C ASP A 185 11.44 21.01 0.97
N LYS A 186 11.53 21.01 -0.37
CA LYS A 186 10.91 22.03 -1.22
C LYS A 186 9.38 21.90 -1.20
N LEU A 187 8.86 20.67 -1.35
CA LEU A 187 7.42 20.40 -1.26
C LEU A 187 6.91 20.68 0.16
N GLU A 188 7.69 20.32 1.18
CA GLU A 188 7.41 20.64 2.58
C GLU A 188 7.28 22.15 2.81
N HIS A 189 8.24 22.94 2.30
CA HIS A 189 8.20 24.39 2.41
C HIS A 189 6.98 25.00 1.70
N GLN A 190 6.65 24.51 0.50
CA GLN A 190 5.47 24.95 -0.24
C GLN A 190 4.16 24.61 0.51
N ALA A 191 4.08 23.43 1.13
CA ALA A 191 2.94 23.06 1.95
C ALA A 191 2.81 23.96 3.20
N GLN A 192 3.91 24.33 3.84
CA GLN A 192 3.89 25.27 4.97
C GLN A 192 3.42 26.67 4.56
N LEU A 193 3.85 27.16 3.39
CA LEU A 193 3.34 28.42 2.84
C LEU A 193 1.83 28.35 2.61
N ALA A 194 1.34 27.24 2.06
CA ALA A 194 -0.10 27.04 1.84
C ALA A 194 -0.90 27.07 3.15
N VAL A 195 -0.41 26.40 4.21
CA VAL A 195 -1.04 26.41 5.54
C VAL A 195 -1.08 27.83 6.13
N LYS A 196 -0.04 28.64 5.92
CA LYS A 196 0.02 30.04 6.39
C LYS A 196 -0.83 31.02 5.56
N GLY A 197 -1.37 30.58 4.42
CA GLY A 197 -2.06 31.45 3.47
C GLY A 197 -1.14 32.14 2.44
N ASP A 198 0.16 31.85 2.48
CA ASP A 198 1.20 32.45 1.62
C ASP A 198 1.42 31.66 0.30
N PHE A 199 0.41 30.92 -0.17
CA PHE A 199 0.51 30.07 -1.37
C PHE A 199 0.88 30.86 -2.65
N TRP A 200 0.66 32.18 -2.66
CA TRP A 200 1.08 33.07 -3.75
C TRP A 200 2.59 33.08 -4.00
N GLU A 201 3.41 32.88 -2.97
CA GLU A 201 4.88 32.80 -3.14
C GLU A 201 5.27 31.56 -3.95
N THR A 202 4.58 30.44 -3.72
CA THR A 202 4.72 29.24 -4.56
C THR A 202 4.24 29.51 -5.98
N GLY A 203 3.15 30.26 -6.16
CA GLY A 203 2.66 30.72 -7.46
C GLY A 203 3.68 31.57 -8.24
N LYS A 204 4.34 32.53 -7.59
CA LYS A 204 5.42 33.35 -8.18
C LYS A 204 6.62 32.48 -8.59
N TRP A 205 6.98 31.49 -7.76
CA TRP A 205 7.99 30.51 -8.11
C TRP A 205 7.58 29.70 -9.36
N CYS A 206 6.39 29.10 -9.38
CA CYS A 206 5.87 28.35 -10.53
C CYS A 206 5.84 29.17 -11.82
N ALA A 207 5.45 30.45 -11.75
CA ALA A 207 5.41 31.34 -12.91
C ALA A 207 6.80 31.53 -13.56
N ARG A 208 7.86 31.64 -12.75
CA ARG A 208 9.25 31.70 -13.23
C ARG A 208 9.75 30.38 -13.82
N HIS A 209 9.11 29.26 -13.49
CA HIS A 209 9.51 27.92 -13.92
C HIS A 209 8.62 27.37 -15.05
N ARG A 210 7.74 28.19 -15.64
CA ARG A 210 6.98 27.80 -16.84
C ARG A 210 7.92 27.61 -18.02
N ARG A 211 7.92 26.40 -18.57
CA ARG A 211 8.82 25.96 -19.64
C ARG A 211 8.02 25.48 -20.85
N SER A 212 8.53 25.76 -22.04
CA SER A 212 7.97 25.28 -23.31
C SER A 212 8.79 24.16 -23.95
N ASP A 213 9.95 23.84 -23.37
CA ASP A 213 10.88 22.82 -23.84
C ASP A 213 10.68 21.46 -23.16
N VAL A 214 9.61 21.33 -22.36
CA VAL A 214 9.25 20.12 -21.62
C VAL A 214 7.87 19.66 -22.09
N LYS A 215 7.69 18.35 -22.26
CA LYS A 215 6.38 17.78 -22.64
C LYS A 215 5.35 18.04 -21.54
N MET A 216 4.09 18.23 -21.94
CA MET A 216 2.96 18.32 -21.02
C MET A 216 2.90 17.03 -20.17
N ASN A 217 2.67 17.18 -18.86
CA ASN A 217 2.67 16.10 -17.86
C ASN A 217 4.00 15.33 -17.72
N ALA A 218 5.12 15.92 -18.12
CA ALA A 218 6.42 15.35 -17.76
C ALA A 218 6.56 15.32 -16.23
N GLU A 219 7.04 14.18 -15.72
CA GLU A 219 7.23 14.00 -14.28
C GLU A 219 8.30 14.97 -13.77
N MET A 220 7.94 15.83 -12.82
CA MET A 220 8.81 16.92 -12.32
C MET A 220 10.19 16.44 -11.87
N ARG A 221 10.32 15.18 -11.44
CA ARG A 221 11.58 14.55 -11.02
C ARG A 221 12.57 14.31 -12.14
N THR A 222 12.04 14.13 -13.34
CA THR A 222 12.83 13.84 -14.55
C THR A 222 13.30 15.10 -15.24
N VAL A 223 12.91 16.27 -14.71
CA VAL A 223 13.14 17.58 -15.31
C VAL A 223 14.05 18.37 -14.38
N GLU A 224 15.15 18.90 -14.92
CA GLU A 224 16.03 19.78 -14.16
C GLU A 224 15.27 21.04 -13.71
N ASP A 225 15.51 21.44 -12.45
CA ASP A 225 14.93 22.64 -11.87
C ASP A 225 15.61 23.90 -12.41
N LYS A 226 15.22 24.28 -13.63
CA LYS A 226 15.71 25.46 -14.34
C LYS A 226 14.56 26.43 -14.52
N PRO A 227 14.76 27.73 -14.21
CA PRO A 227 13.77 28.74 -14.54
C PRO A 227 13.52 28.70 -16.06
N GLY A 228 12.26 28.89 -16.46
CA GLY A 228 11.93 28.98 -17.86
C GLY A 228 12.71 30.13 -18.49
N ARG A 229 13.25 29.92 -19.69
CA ARG A 229 13.67 31.06 -20.53
C ARG A 229 12.41 31.85 -20.78
N GLY A 230 12.18 32.87 -19.96
CA GLY A 230 10.96 33.65 -19.93
C GLY A 230 10.54 33.91 -21.37
N GLY A 231 9.31 33.50 -21.71
CA GLY A 231 8.76 33.83 -23.01
C GLY A 231 9.01 35.33 -23.20
N ARG A 232 9.93 35.67 -24.09
CA ARG A 232 10.18 37.07 -24.45
C ARG A 232 8.80 37.60 -24.76
N VAL A 233 8.30 38.49 -23.91
CA VAL A 233 7.16 39.32 -24.26
C VAL A 233 7.60 39.96 -25.57
N ARG A 234 7.11 39.45 -26.70
CA ARG A 234 7.34 40.08 -27.99
C ARG A 234 6.70 41.45 -27.82
N ALA A 235 7.53 42.44 -27.54
CA ALA A 235 7.11 43.82 -27.54
C ALA A 235 6.41 44.02 -28.88
N ARG A 236 5.09 44.18 -28.85
CA ARG A 236 4.32 44.63 -30.01
C ARG A 236 4.94 45.97 -30.38
N LYS A 237 5.80 46.01 -31.40
CA LYS A 237 6.12 47.25 -32.08
C LYS A 237 4.79 47.78 -32.60
N LYS A 238 4.28 48.83 -31.95
CA LYS A 238 3.22 49.67 -32.53
C LYS A 238 3.77 50.14 -33.88
N LYS A 239 3.08 49.76 -34.96
CA LYS A 239 3.09 50.50 -36.21
C LYS A 239 2.03 51.59 -36.10
#